data_AF-A0A397SP95-F1
#
_entry.id   AF-A0A397SP95-F1
#
_cell.length_a   1.000
_cell.length_b   1.000
_cell.length_c   1.000
_cell.angle_alpha   90.00
_cell.angle_beta   90.00
_cell.angle_gamma   90.00
#
_symmetry.space_group_name_H-M   'P 1'
#
loop_
_entity.id
_entity.type
_entity.pdbx_description
1 polymer ?
#
loop_
_entity_poly.entity_id
_entity_poly.type
_entity_poly.pdbx_seq_one_letter_code
_entity_poly.pdbx_strand_id
1 'polypeptide(L)'
;MWLRKIYIIAWTWRVLFYILEKIRKFLAMWTDEQLRVLIDNRKEYNENYHELVGNGKRIFWKRVSTKINLKFGTSYSGAHCKEKFEGLKRDYKRMKAYIDGKDNGKKTKNGLKYYEEFKSEFWEKPATEYDRLREQNIARRHQTPPPPYEENEGSTSRPQPQQ
;
A
#
# COMPACT_ATOMS: atom_id res chain seq x y z
N MET A 1 55.28 10.38 19.11
CA MET A 1 54.78 9.03 19.48
C MET A 1 53.29 9.02 19.90
N TRP A 2 52.76 10.12 20.47
CA TRP A 2 51.37 10.23 20.94
C TRP A 2 50.27 10.25 19.85
N LEU A 3 50.51 10.94 18.73
CA LEU A 3 49.53 11.07 17.64
C LEU A 3 49.16 9.74 16.98
N ARG A 4 50.10 8.79 16.90
CA ARG A 4 49.85 7.44 16.36
C ARG A 4 48.91 6.63 17.26
N LYS A 5 48.97 6.79 18.58
CA LYS A 5 48.07 6.11 19.52
C LYS A 5 46.64 6.64 19.41
N ILE A 6 46.48 7.96 19.29
CA ILE A 6 45.17 8.61 19.08
C ILE A 6 44.56 8.19 17.74
N TYR A 7 45.36 8.14 16.67
CA TYR A 7 44.89 7.70 15.35
C TYR A 7 44.41 6.24 15.35
N ILE A 8 45.14 5.33 16.00
CA ILE A 8 44.74 3.92 16.12
C ILE A 8 43.43 3.81 16.91
N ILE A 9 43.30 4.52 18.04
CA ILE A 9 42.07 4.51 18.85
C ILE A 9 40.89 5.05 18.03
N ALA A 10 41.04 6.22 17.39
CA ALA A 10 39.97 6.81 16.57
C ALA A 10 39.60 5.92 15.37
N TRP A 11 40.57 5.25 14.76
CA TRP A 11 40.33 4.30 13.67
C TRP A 11 39.59 3.05 14.17
N THR A 12 39.97 2.49 15.32
CA THR A 12 39.26 1.35 15.92
C THR A 12 37.83 1.69 16.30
N TRP A 13 37.56 2.88 16.84
CA TRP A 13 36.18 3.33 17.14
C TRP A 13 35.36 3.54 15.87
N ARG A 14 35.95 4.07 14.79
CA ARG A 14 35.28 4.18 13.48
C ARG A 14 34.93 2.82 12.89
N VAL A 15 35.86 1.87 12.95
CA VAL A 15 35.64 0.50 12.46
C VAL A 15 34.57 -0.20 13.30
N LEU A 16 34.64 -0.09 14.63
CA LEU A 16 33.64 -0.66 15.52
C LEU A 16 32.26 -0.04 15.31
N PHE A 17 32.17 1.30 15.16
CA PHE A 17 30.93 1.99 14.85
C PHE A 17 30.33 1.52 13.52
N TYR A 18 31.15 1.40 12.47
CA TYR A 18 30.71 0.88 11.17
C TYR A 18 30.22 -0.58 11.27
N ILE A 19 30.94 -1.43 11.99
CA ILE A 19 30.56 -2.84 12.21
C ILE A 19 29.24 -2.92 12.99
N LEU A 20 29.10 -2.16 14.07
CA LEU A 20 27.87 -2.10 14.88
C LEU A 20 26.69 -1.57 14.07
N GLU A 21 26.88 -0.55 13.24
CA GLU A 21 25.82 -0.02 12.38
C GLU A 21 25.41 -1.04 11.30
N LYS A 22 26.38 -1.76 10.72
CA LYS A 22 26.14 -2.81 9.73
C LYS A 22 25.43 -4.02 10.35
N ILE A 23 25.83 -4.44 11.54
CA ILE A 23 25.15 -5.47 12.34
C ILE A 23 23.74 -5.01 12.70
N ARG A 24 23.55 -3.76 13.13
CA ARG A 24 22.23 -3.19 13.43
C ARG A 24 21.31 -3.21 12.19
N LYS A 25 21.82 -2.83 11.00
CA LYS A 25 21.06 -2.91 9.73
C LYS A 25 20.75 -4.35 9.33
N PHE A 26 21.67 -5.28 9.60
CA PHE A 26 21.48 -6.70 9.34
C PHE A 26 20.43 -7.32 10.28
N LEU A 27 20.49 -7.02 11.59
CA LEU A 27 19.50 -7.45 12.58
C LEU A 27 18.13 -6.79 12.39
N ALA A 28 18.08 -5.61 11.76
CA ALA A 28 16.84 -4.94 11.38
C ALA A 28 16.22 -5.47 10.08
N MET A 29 16.83 -6.49 9.45
CA MET A 29 16.35 -7.03 8.17
C MET A 29 15.18 -7.98 8.40
N TRP A 30 14.07 -7.72 7.70
CA TRP A 30 12.93 -8.62 7.67
C TRP A 30 13.30 -9.91 6.92
N THR A 31 13.17 -11.06 7.58
CA THR A 31 13.38 -12.37 6.96
C THR A 31 12.18 -12.78 6.11
N ASP A 32 12.38 -13.74 5.22
CA ASP A 32 11.29 -14.21 4.37
C ASP A 32 10.16 -14.87 5.18
N GLU A 33 10.49 -15.58 6.25
CA GLU A 33 9.49 -16.18 7.14
C GLU A 33 8.67 -15.12 7.89
N GLN A 34 9.30 -14.03 8.32
CA GLN A 34 8.60 -12.89 8.93
C GLN A 34 7.67 -12.21 7.92
N LEU A 35 8.13 -12.04 6.67
CA LEU A 35 7.31 -11.48 5.59
C LEU A 35 6.14 -12.39 5.23
N ARG A 36 6.32 -13.71 5.26
CA ARG A 36 5.23 -14.67 5.05
C ARG A 36 4.12 -14.47 6.08
N VAL A 37 4.47 -14.43 7.37
CA VAL A 37 3.48 -14.13 8.42
C VAL A 37 2.79 -12.79 8.17
N LEU A 38 3.52 -11.74 7.80
CA LEU A 38 2.92 -10.43 7.51
C LEU A 38 1.93 -10.47 6.33
N ILE A 39 2.32 -11.10 5.22
CA ILE A 39 1.52 -11.20 3.98
C ILE A 39 0.29 -12.08 4.22
N ASP A 40 0.47 -13.26 4.80
CA ASP A 40 -0.59 -14.24 5.02
C ASP A 40 -1.69 -13.67 5.92
N ASN A 41 -1.32 -13.00 7.04
CA ASN A 41 -2.33 -12.36 7.89
C ASN A 41 -3.08 -11.24 7.15
N ARG A 42 -2.39 -10.47 6.30
CA ARG A 42 -3.06 -9.42 5.54
C ARG A 42 -3.98 -9.98 4.47
N LYS A 43 -3.67 -11.15 3.90
CA LYS A 43 -4.49 -11.86 2.92
C LYS A 43 -5.70 -12.51 3.57
N GLU A 44 -5.49 -13.29 4.62
CA GLU A 44 -6.52 -13.99 5.40
C GLU A 44 -7.60 -13.04 5.95
N TYR A 45 -7.19 -11.88 6.46
CA TYR A 45 -8.10 -10.91 7.06
C TYR A 45 -8.37 -9.70 6.17
N ASN A 46 -8.20 -9.77 4.84
CA ASN A 46 -8.36 -8.59 3.97
C ASN A 46 -9.74 -7.96 4.06
N GLU A 47 -10.80 -8.77 3.97
CA GLU A 47 -12.18 -8.30 3.98
C GLU A 47 -12.48 -7.58 5.30
N ASN A 48 -12.23 -8.28 6.41
CA ASN A 48 -12.34 -7.74 7.77
C ASN A 48 -11.51 -6.46 7.93
N TYR A 49 -10.29 -6.40 7.40
CA TYR A 49 -9.42 -5.23 7.51
C TYR A 49 -10.04 -3.97 6.91
N HIS A 50 -10.80 -4.10 5.82
CA HIS A 50 -11.46 -2.96 5.17
C HIS A 50 -12.71 -2.50 5.91
N GLU A 51 -13.34 -3.39 6.67
CA GLU A 51 -14.50 -3.09 7.53
C GLU A 51 -14.10 -2.42 8.86
N LEU A 52 -12.81 -2.50 9.24
CA LEU A 52 -12.32 -1.87 10.48
C LEU A 52 -12.47 -0.33 10.44
N VAL A 53 -13.26 0.18 11.38
CA VAL A 53 -13.45 1.61 11.64
C VAL A 53 -12.59 2.12 12.79
N GLY A 54 -12.42 3.44 12.88
CA GLY A 54 -11.67 4.11 13.94
C GLY A 54 -10.27 3.53 14.16
N ASN A 55 -9.97 3.10 15.39
CA ASN A 55 -8.67 2.53 15.77
C ASN A 55 -8.48 1.06 15.35
N GLY A 56 -9.44 0.44 14.68
CA GLY A 56 -9.41 -0.99 14.34
C GLY A 56 -8.17 -1.39 13.52
N LYS A 57 -7.82 -0.63 12.47
CA LYS A 57 -6.63 -0.91 11.65
C LYS A 57 -5.33 -0.84 12.46
N ARG A 58 -5.23 0.08 13.43
CA ARG A 58 -4.07 0.17 14.35
C ARG A 58 -3.97 -1.09 15.22
N ILE A 59 -5.09 -1.58 15.73
CA ILE A 59 -5.14 -2.80 16.54
C ILE A 59 -4.79 -4.03 15.70
N PHE A 60 -5.27 -4.12 14.46
CA PHE A 60 -4.91 -5.18 13.51
C PHE A 60 -3.38 -5.28 13.36
N TRP A 61 -2.72 -4.16 13.04
CA TRP A 61 -1.27 -4.18 12.87
C TRP A 61 -0.52 -4.52 14.16
N LYS A 62 -1.03 -4.09 15.32
CA LYS A 62 -0.48 -4.49 16.63
C LYS A 62 -0.58 -6.01 16.84
N ARG A 63 -1.71 -6.64 16.48
CA ARG A 63 -1.88 -8.10 16.56
C ARG A 63 -0.89 -8.83 15.65
N VAL A 64 -0.72 -8.36 14.41
CA VAL A 64 0.26 -8.93 13.48
C VAL A 64 1.68 -8.80 14.03
N SER A 65 2.06 -7.63 14.56
CA SER A 65 3.39 -7.45 15.16
C SER A 65 3.61 -8.37 16.35
N THR A 66 2.60 -8.55 17.22
CA THR A 66 2.68 -9.49 18.34
C THR A 66 2.91 -10.92 17.85
N LYS A 67 2.19 -11.37 16.81
CA LYS A 67 2.35 -12.72 16.23
C LYS A 67 3.77 -12.95 15.70
N ILE A 68 4.35 -11.96 15.02
CA ILE A 68 5.72 -12.03 14.50
C ILE A 68 6.74 -12.01 15.65
N ASN A 69 6.58 -11.11 16.62
CA ASN A 69 7.47 -11.01 17.78
C ASN A 69 7.50 -12.28 18.61
N LEU A 70 6.34 -12.88 18.88
CA LEU A 70 6.25 -14.15 19.61
C LEU A 70 6.93 -15.30 18.84
N LYS A 71 6.77 -15.35 17.52
CA LYS A 71 7.32 -16.43 16.70
C LYS A 71 8.84 -16.32 16.48
N PHE A 72 9.36 -15.10 16.34
CA PHE A 72 10.75 -14.88 15.89
C PHE A 72 11.63 -14.12 16.90
N GLY A 73 11.13 -13.81 18.09
CA GLY A 73 11.89 -13.06 19.10
C GLY A 73 12.20 -11.61 18.72
N THR A 74 11.40 -11.02 17.82
CA THR A 74 11.58 -9.63 17.37
C THR A 74 10.88 -8.63 18.29
N SER A 75 11.14 -7.33 18.07
CA SER A 75 10.54 -6.21 18.81
C SER A 75 9.80 -5.22 17.90
N TYR A 76 9.09 -5.74 16.89
CA TYR A 76 8.33 -4.90 15.97
C TYR A 76 7.09 -4.27 16.62
N SER A 77 6.80 -3.03 16.24
CA SER A 77 5.52 -2.39 16.54
C SER A 77 4.51 -2.64 15.41
N GLY A 78 3.23 -2.35 15.66
CA GLY A 78 2.23 -2.35 14.59
C GLY A 78 2.57 -1.37 13.47
N ALA A 79 3.20 -0.23 13.79
CA ALA A 79 3.65 0.73 12.79
C ALA A 79 4.71 0.13 11.85
N HIS A 80 5.67 -0.63 12.39
CA HIS A 80 6.66 -1.35 11.57
C HIS A 80 6.00 -2.33 10.60
N CYS A 81 5.01 -3.09 11.06
CA CYS A 81 4.29 -4.04 10.20
C CYS A 81 3.51 -3.34 9.09
N LYS A 82 2.78 -2.26 9.42
CA LYS A 82 2.04 -1.45 8.44
C LYS A 82 2.98 -0.88 7.39
N GLU A 83 4.04 -0.19 7.82
CA GLU A 83 5.01 0.44 6.93
C GLU A 83 5.68 -0.59 6.03
N LYS A 84 6.03 -1.75 6.60
CA LYS A 84 6.64 -2.84 5.83
C LYS A 84 5.70 -3.37 4.76
N PHE A 85 4.43 -3.59 5.09
CA PHE A 85 3.42 -4.07 4.13
C PHE A 85 3.18 -3.04 3.01
N GLU A 86 3.08 -1.75 3.34
CA GLU A 86 2.99 -0.69 2.32
C GLU A 86 4.26 -0.62 1.46
N GLY A 87 5.42 -0.94 2.02
CA GLY A 87 6.66 -1.14 1.28
C GLY A 87 6.59 -2.26 0.26
N LEU A 88 6.03 -3.42 0.64
CA LEU A 88 5.83 -4.55 -0.29
C LEU A 88 4.91 -4.17 -1.45
N LYS A 89 3.82 -3.45 -1.18
CA LYS A 89 2.94 -2.90 -2.23
C LYS A 89 3.69 -1.99 -3.19
N ARG A 90 4.54 -1.09 -2.68
CA ARG A 90 5.38 -0.22 -3.52
C ARG A 90 6.40 -1.01 -4.34
N ASP A 91 7.02 -2.01 -3.74
CA ASP A 91 7.98 -2.90 -4.41
C ASP A 91 7.32 -3.67 -5.56
N TYR A 92 6.10 -4.19 -5.35
CA TYR A 92 5.28 -4.78 -6.42
C TYR A 92 4.97 -3.78 -7.53
N LYS A 93 4.45 -2.58 -7.19
CA LYS A 93 4.10 -1.55 -8.21
C LYS A 93 5.31 -1.14 -9.04
N ARG A 94 6.49 -1.02 -8.43
CA ARG A 94 7.76 -0.74 -9.14
C ARG A 94 8.19 -1.89 -10.04
N MET A 95 8.02 -3.14 -9.60
CA MET A 95 8.31 -4.30 -10.44
C MET A 95 7.34 -4.41 -11.62
N LYS A 96 6.04 -4.18 -11.38
CA LYS A 96 5.02 -4.13 -12.44
C LYS A 96 5.36 -3.08 -13.48
N ALA A 97 5.68 -1.85 -13.05
CA ALA A 97 6.11 -0.78 -13.95
C ALA A 97 7.38 -1.15 -14.74
N TYR A 98 8.32 -1.87 -14.12
CA TYR A 98 9.51 -2.36 -14.81
C TYR A 98 9.17 -3.36 -15.92
N ILE A 99 8.29 -4.32 -15.64
CA ILE A 99 7.82 -5.32 -16.62
C ILE A 99 7.05 -4.63 -17.75
N ASP A 100 6.23 -3.63 -17.42
CA ASP A 100 5.47 -2.81 -18.37
C ASP A 100 6.36 -1.83 -19.19
N GLY A 101 7.68 -1.79 -18.97
CA GLY A 101 8.61 -0.93 -19.70
C GLY A 101 8.52 0.57 -19.35
N LYS A 102 7.98 0.92 -18.17
CA LYS A 102 7.81 2.30 -17.73
C LYS A 102 9.09 2.87 -17.10
N ASP A 103 9.28 4.17 -17.26
CA ASP A 103 10.43 4.96 -16.79
C ASP A 103 10.65 4.89 -15.26
N ASN A 104 9.59 4.80 -14.47
CA ASN A 104 9.62 4.68 -13.01
C ASN A 104 9.74 3.23 -12.50
N GLY A 105 9.90 2.27 -13.42
CA GLY A 105 10.05 0.85 -13.11
C GLY A 105 11.37 0.53 -12.39
N LYS A 106 11.31 -0.34 -11.39
CA LYS A 106 12.51 -0.84 -10.71
C LYS A 106 12.38 -2.29 -10.26
N LYS A 107 13.36 -3.12 -10.63
CA LYS A 107 13.56 -4.45 -10.05
C LYS A 107 13.97 -4.31 -8.57
N THR A 108 13.12 -4.79 -7.67
CA THR A 108 13.41 -4.87 -6.23
C THR A 108 13.41 -6.33 -5.78
N LYS A 109 14.16 -6.67 -4.72
CA LYS A 109 14.22 -8.05 -4.21
C LYS A 109 12.82 -8.57 -3.84
N ASN A 110 12.06 -7.80 -3.06
CA ASN A 110 10.70 -8.21 -2.65
C ASN A 110 9.73 -8.16 -3.84
N GLY A 111 9.84 -7.14 -4.70
CA GLY A 111 8.97 -7.01 -5.86
C GLY A 111 9.13 -8.17 -6.83
N LEU A 112 10.33 -8.73 -6.97
CA LEU A 112 10.57 -9.98 -7.71
C LEU A 112 9.99 -11.18 -6.97
N LYS A 113 10.36 -11.33 -5.69
CA LYS A 113 10.04 -12.52 -4.90
C LYS A 113 8.53 -12.75 -4.69
N TYR A 114 7.78 -11.68 -4.51
CA TYR A 114 6.35 -11.73 -4.22
C TYR A 114 5.50 -11.24 -5.40
N TYR A 115 6.07 -11.13 -6.61
CA TYR A 115 5.40 -10.54 -7.77
C TYR A 115 4.07 -11.23 -8.08
N GLU A 116 4.10 -12.54 -8.33
CA GLU A 116 2.92 -13.30 -8.77
C GLU A 116 1.82 -13.31 -7.73
N GLU A 117 2.18 -13.38 -6.44
CA GLU A 117 1.21 -13.31 -5.36
C GLU A 117 0.58 -11.92 -5.26
N PHE A 118 1.38 -10.85 -5.43
CA PHE A 118 0.85 -9.50 -5.37
C PHE A 118 0.09 -9.12 -6.65
N LYS A 119 0.27 -9.84 -7.75
CA LYS A 119 -0.47 -9.64 -9.00
C LYS A 119 -1.98 -9.84 -8.84
N SER A 120 -2.42 -10.62 -7.87
CA SER A 120 -3.85 -10.80 -7.57
C SER A 120 -4.47 -9.61 -6.82
N GLU A 121 -3.66 -8.62 -6.42
CA GLU A 121 -4.08 -7.42 -5.69
C GLU A 121 -4.94 -7.72 -4.45
N PHE A 122 -4.64 -8.83 -3.76
CA PHE A 122 -5.46 -9.35 -2.65
C PHE A 122 -5.67 -8.36 -1.50
N TRP A 123 -4.88 -7.30 -1.40
CA TRP A 123 -4.99 -6.27 -0.37
C TRP A 123 -6.03 -5.18 -0.71
N GLU A 124 -6.50 -5.12 -1.95
CA GLU A 124 -7.49 -4.12 -2.35
C GLU A 124 -8.85 -4.42 -1.70
N LYS A 125 -9.67 -3.37 -1.59
CA LYS A 125 -11.02 -3.50 -1.03
C LYS A 125 -11.87 -4.32 -2.01
N PRO A 126 -12.56 -5.38 -1.56
CA PRO A 126 -13.49 -6.09 -2.44
C PRO A 126 -14.61 -5.14 -2.87
N ALA A 127 -14.96 -5.17 -4.16
CA ALA A 127 -16.04 -4.35 -4.70
C ALA A 127 -17.38 -4.78 -4.08
N THR A 128 -18.02 -3.84 -3.37
CA THR A 128 -19.36 -4.06 -2.84
C THR A 128 -20.39 -4.12 -3.97
N GLU A 129 -21.56 -4.67 -3.69
CA GLU A 129 -22.67 -4.64 -4.65
C GLU A 129 -23.01 -3.20 -5.08
N TYR A 130 -22.99 -2.27 -4.12
CA TYR A 130 -23.18 -0.84 -4.37
C TYR A 130 -22.13 -0.26 -5.33
N ASP A 131 -20.85 -0.60 -5.13
CA ASP A 131 -19.76 -0.13 -5.99
C ASP A 131 -19.98 -0.60 -7.44
N ARG A 132 -20.35 -1.87 -7.63
CA ARG A 132 -20.64 -2.45 -8.95
C ARG A 132 -21.84 -1.78 -9.61
N LEU A 133 -22.93 -1.59 -8.86
CA LEU A 133 -24.14 -0.95 -9.38
C LEU A 133 -23.87 0.51 -9.78
N ARG A 134 -23.08 1.23 -8.97
CA ARG A 134 -22.64 2.60 -9.28
C ARG A 134 -21.82 2.64 -10.56
N GLU A 135 -20.85 1.74 -10.73
CA GLU A 135 -20.03 1.65 -11.94
C GLU A 135 -20.87 1.35 -13.19
N GLN A 136 -21.81 0.41 -13.10
CA GLN A 136 -22.75 0.12 -14.19
C GLN A 136 -23.62 1.35 -14.55
N ASN A 137 -24.10 2.09 -13.55
CA ASN A 137 -24.86 3.32 -13.78
C ASN A 137 -24.03 4.40 -14.47
N ILE A 138 -22.77 4.56 -14.09
CA ILE A 138 -21.84 5.50 -14.73
C ILE A 138 -21.56 5.09 -16.18
N ALA A 139 -21.26 3.81 -16.42
CA ALA A 139 -21.01 3.29 -17.77
C ALA A 139 -22.21 3.51 -18.70
N ARG A 140 -23.43 3.26 -18.21
CA ARG A 140 -24.68 3.53 -18.94
C ARG A 140 -24.81 5.00 -19.36
N ARG A 141 -24.50 5.93 -18.45
CA ARG A 141 -24.57 7.38 -18.74
C ARG A 141 -23.58 7.83 -19.80
N HIS A 142 -22.39 7.23 -19.86
CA HIS A 142 -21.40 7.54 -20.89
C HIS A 142 -21.78 7.00 -22.27
N GLN A 143 -22.73 6.08 -22.37
CA GLN A 143 -23.19 5.48 -23.63
C GLN A 143 -24.42 6.17 -24.21
N THR A 144 -25.20 6.90 -23.41
CA THR A 144 -26.35 7.68 -23.88
C THR A 144 -25.92 9.06 -24.34
N PRO A 145 -26.07 9.41 -25.64
CA PRO A 145 -25.96 10.80 -26.07
C PRO A 145 -27.05 11.62 -25.36
N PRO A 146 -26.81 12.90 -25.04
CA PRO A 146 -27.89 13.78 -24.61
C PRO A 146 -28.99 13.77 -25.69
N PRO A 147 -30.27 13.74 -25.29
CA PRO A 147 -31.37 13.81 -26.25
C PRO A 147 -31.21 15.08 -27.11
N PRO A 148 -31.53 15.03 -28.42
CA PRO A 148 -31.57 16.22 -29.25
C PRO A 148 -32.48 17.26 -28.59
N TYR A 149 -32.06 18.51 -28.57
CA TYR A 149 -32.93 19.59 -28.12
C TYR A 149 -34.12 19.67 -29.08
N GLU A 150 -35.32 19.37 -28.61
CA GLU A 150 -36.55 19.69 -29.34
C GLU A 150 -36.81 21.19 -29.13
N GLU A 151 -36.49 22.00 -30.14
CA GLU A 151 -37.01 23.38 -30.25
C GLU A 151 -38.53 23.30 -30.35
N ASN A 152 -39.19 23.51 -29.21
CA ASN A 152 -40.64 23.59 -29.16
C ASN A 152 -41.07 24.97 -29.68
N GLU A 153 -41.43 25.04 -30.97
CA GLU A 153 -42.18 26.17 -31.53
C GLU A 153 -43.62 26.16 -30.99
N GLY A 154 -43.77 26.55 -29.72
CA GLY A 154 -45.04 26.68 -29.02
C GLY A 154 -45.39 28.13 -28.77
N SER A 155 -46.13 28.73 -29.69
CA SER A 155 -46.70 30.08 -29.65
C SER A 155 -47.21 30.49 -28.26
N THR A 156 -46.58 31.51 -27.67
CA THR A 156 -47.05 32.16 -26.45
C THR A 156 -48.16 33.16 -26.80
N SER A 157 -49.41 32.72 -26.80
CA SER A 157 -50.56 33.62 -26.84
C SER A 157 -50.78 34.23 -25.45
N ARG A 158 -50.51 35.53 -25.32
CA ARG A 158 -50.72 36.33 -24.11
C ARG A 158 -52.20 36.75 -23.99
N PRO A 159 -52.91 36.54 -22.87
CA PRO A 159 -54.25 37.08 -22.70
C PRO A 159 -54.19 38.58 -22.39
N GLN A 160 -55.08 39.37 -22.99
CA GLN A 160 -55.30 40.79 -22.65
C GLN A 160 -56.16 40.94 -21.39
N PRO A 161 -55.99 42.03 -20.60
CA PRO A 161 -56.80 42.28 -19.40
C PRO A 161 -58.19 42.83 -19.78
N GLN A 162 -59.21 42.37 -19.06
CA GLN A 162 -60.58 42.92 -19.13
C GLN A 162 -60.69 44.20 -18.30
N GLN A 163 -61.42 45.18 -18.83
CA GLN A 163 -61.69 46.51 -18.28
C GLN A 163 -62.65 46.48 -17.09
#